data_AF-A0A3S1GM24-F1
#
_entry.id   AF-A0A3S1GM24-F1
#
_cell.length_a   1.000
_cell.length_b   1.000
_cell.length_c   1.000
_cell.angle_alpha   90.00
_cell.angle_beta   90.00
_cell.angle_gamma   90.00
#
_symmetry.space_group_name_H-M   'P 1'
#
loop_
_entity.id
_entity.type
_entity.pdbx_description
1 polymer ?
#
loop_
_entity_poly.entity_id
_entity_poly.type
_entity_poly.pdbx_seq_one_letter_code
_entity_poly.pdbx_strand_id
1 'polypeptide(L)'
;AMNDPWSHPAVDWERTMAFRHHLWRLGFRIAEAMDTAQRGMGFDWTSARELIRRSTAEARTIDGADLASGAGTDHLAPGTARTLDDVIAAYEEQFGFIEGLGGKAIMMASRALAAVAKGPDDYISVYDRILSQSSGKVILHWLGDMFDPALKGYWGSPDFDTALDTVIAVIESHAGRVEGIKIS
;
A
#
# COMPACT_ATOMS: atom_id res chain seq x y z
N ALA A 1 11.91 9.51 24.98
CA ALA A 1 13.00 10.33 24.42
C ALA A 1 12.37 11.58 23.82
N MET A 2 12.94 12.77 24.05
CA MET A 2 12.50 13.98 23.34
C MET A 2 13.01 13.86 21.90
N ASN A 3 12.17 13.28 21.04
CA ASN A 3 12.37 13.30 19.60
C ASN A 3 11.75 14.60 19.07
N ASP A 4 12.37 15.21 18.07
CA ASP A 4 11.70 16.22 17.26
C ASP A 4 10.43 15.58 16.68
N PRO A 5 9.22 16.04 17.05
CA PRO A 5 7.97 15.40 16.67
C PRO A 5 7.69 15.47 15.17
N TRP A 6 8.46 16.27 14.41
CA TRP A 6 8.39 16.34 12.95
C TRP A 6 9.36 15.41 12.22
N SER A 7 10.30 14.78 12.93
CA SER A 7 11.41 14.02 12.33
C SER A 7 11.08 12.54 12.16
N HIS A 8 11.09 11.78 13.26
CA HIS A 8 10.90 10.34 13.28
C HIS A 8 9.82 9.94 14.28
N PRO A 9 8.89 9.05 13.89
CA PRO A 9 7.84 8.61 14.78
C PRO A 9 8.43 7.83 15.96
N ALA A 10 8.03 8.20 17.18
CA ALA A 10 8.28 7.41 18.38
C ALA A 10 7.04 6.57 18.68
N VAL A 11 7.03 5.32 18.21
CA VAL A 11 5.84 4.45 18.30
C VAL A 11 5.77 3.75 19.66
N ASP A 12 4.65 3.89 20.35
CA ASP A 12 4.28 3.03 21.48
C ASP A 12 3.77 1.69 20.96
N TRP A 13 4.67 0.72 20.83
CA TRP A 13 4.34 -0.58 20.24
C TRP A 13 3.35 -1.40 21.07
N GLU A 14 3.39 -1.29 22.39
CA GLU A 14 2.48 -2.03 23.27
C GLU A 14 1.05 -1.56 23.04
N ARG A 15 0.80 -0.24 23.09
CA ARG A 15 -0.53 0.32 22.82
C ARG A 15 -0.96 0.11 21.38
N THR A 16 -0.02 0.22 20.44
CA THR A 16 -0.29 -0.01 19.01
C THR A 16 -0.82 -1.42 18.79
N MET A 17 -0.18 -2.45 19.37
CA MET A 17 -0.64 -3.84 19.26
C MET A 17 -1.91 -4.09 20.07
N ALA A 18 -2.05 -3.52 21.28
CA ALA A 18 -3.25 -3.65 22.10
C ALA A 18 -4.53 -3.20 21.35
N PHE A 19 -4.42 -2.18 20.49
CA PHE A 19 -5.53 -1.76 19.63
C PHE A 19 -5.86 -2.75 18.51
N ARG A 20 -4.85 -3.40 17.89
CA ARG A 20 -5.11 -4.48 16.89
C ARG A 20 -5.84 -5.65 17.55
N HIS A 21 -5.36 -6.06 18.73
CA HIS A 21 -6.03 -7.05 19.57
C HIS A 21 -7.48 -6.68 19.90
N HIS A 22 -7.76 -5.40 20.15
CA HIS A 22 -9.12 -4.93 20.35
C HIS A 22 -9.99 -5.10 19.09
N LEU A 23 -9.48 -4.74 17.92
CA LEU A 23 -10.20 -4.90 16.64
C LEU A 23 -10.48 -6.38 16.33
N TRP A 24 -9.50 -7.26 16.51
CA TRP A 24 -9.69 -8.70 16.29
C TRP A 24 -10.71 -9.30 17.27
N ARG A 25 -10.74 -8.87 18.55
CA ARG A 25 -11.79 -9.29 19.50
C ARG A 25 -13.20 -8.89 19.07
N LEU A 26 -13.34 -7.82 18.29
CA LEU A 26 -14.61 -7.37 17.72
C LEU A 26 -14.94 -8.06 16.38
N GLY A 27 -14.09 -8.96 15.89
CA GLY A 27 -14.26 -9.64 14.61
C GLY A 27 -13.89 -8.82 13.38
N PHE A 28 -13.25 -7.66 13.56
CA PHE A 28 -12.76 -6.88 12.42
C PHE A 28 -11.48 -7.48 11.84
N ARG A 29 -11.36 -7.38 10.51
CA ARG A 29 -10.09 -7.55 9.80
C ARG A 29 -9.36 -6.21 9.75
N ILE A 30 -8.04 -6.26 9.64
CA ILE A 30 -7.20 -5.05 9.73
C ILE A 30 -6.54 -4.75 8.39
N ALA A 31 -6.65 -3.50 7.95
CA ALA A 31 -5.83 -2.94 6.88
C ALA A 31 -4.65 -2.21 7.54
N GLU A 32 -3.47 -2.84 7.51
CA GLU A 32 -2.31 -2.44 8.30
C GLU A 32 -1.36 -1.51 7.54
N ALA A 33 -0.76 -0.55 8.25
CA ALA A 33 0.18 0.43 7.69
C ALA A 33 -0.35 1.21 6.47
N MET A 34 -1.65 1.52 6.48
CA MET A 34 -2.37 2.33 5.48
C MET A 34 -2.39 3.82 5.86
N ASP A 35 -3.11 4.65 5.09
CA ASP A 35 -3.16 6.12 5.26
C ASP A 35 -3.61 6.55 6.66
N THR A 36 -4.54 5.81 7.28
CA THR A 36 -4.98 6.06 8.66
C THR A 36 -3.85 5.90 9.69
N ALA A 37 -2.84 5.09 9.39
CA ALA A 37 -1.62 4.96 10.18
C ALA A 37 -0.58 6.05 9.83
N GLN A 38 -0.98 7.10 9.11
CA GLN A 38 -0.15 8.22 8.65
C GLN A 38 0.95 7.83 7.65
N ARG A 39 0.75 6.72 6.92
CA ARG A 39 1.69 6.24 5.90
C ARG A 39 1.91 7.32 4.83
N GLY A 40 3.18 7.65 4.55
CA GLY A 40 3.53 8.72 3.60
C GLY A 40 3.32 10.16 4.09
N MET A 41 2.84 10.35 5.33
CA MET A 41 2.62 11.65 5.99
C MET A 41 3.13 11.66 7.44
N GLY A 42 4.36 11.18 7.65
CA GLY A 42 5.02 11.13 8.97
C GLY A 42 5.28 9.72 9.50
N PHE A 43 4.65 8.70 8.91
CA PHE A 43 4.99 7.29 9.15
C PHE A 43 5.75 6.72 7.96
N ASP A 44 7.07 6.58 8.12
CA ASP A 44 7.99 6.15 7.07
C ASP A 44 7.96 4.64 6.84
N TRP A 45 8.57 4.21 5.73
CA TRP A 45 8.65 2.78 5.37
C TRP A 45 9.34 1.95 6.45
N THR A 46 10.39 2.46 7.09
CA THR A 46 11.10 1.75 8.17
C THR A 46 10.16 1.43 9.34
N SER A 47 9.36 2.40 9.76
CA SER A 47 8.39 2.23 10.85
C SER A 47 7.22 1.35 10.42
N ALA A 48 6.77 1.47 9.18
CA ALA A 48 5.74 0.62 8.60
C ALA A 48 6.16 -0.85 8.49
N ARG A 49 7.40 -1.13 8.09
CA ARG A 49 7.96 -2.49 8.08
C ARG A 49 7.88 -3.13 9.45
N GLU A 50 8.25 -2.38 10.48
CA GLU A 50 8.22 -2.89 11.85
C GLU A 50 6.79 -3.13 12.35
N LEU A 51 5.86 -2.23 12.01
CA LEU A 51 4.44 -2.41 12.30
C LEU A 51 3.86 -3.66 11.62
N ILE A 52 4.13 -3.83 10.32
CA ILE A 52 3.70 -4.99 9.53
C ILE A 52 4.28 -6.28 10.11
N ARG A 53 5.57 -6.29 10.44
CA ARG A 53 6.24 -7.45 11.04
C ARG A 53 5.60 -7.86 12.36
N ARG A 54 5.35 -6.90 13.26
CA ARG A 54 4.73 -7.17 14.57
C ARG A 54 3.29 -7.65 14.45
N SER A 55 2.46 -6.91 13.72
CA SER A 55 1.04 -7.23 13.54
C SER A 55 0.84 -8.59 12.84
N THR A 56 1.64 -8.90 11.82
CA THR A 56 1.62 -10.21 11.15
C THR A 56 2.01 -11.35 12.09
N ALA A 57 3.00 -11.14 12.96
CA ALA A 57 3.38 -12.13 13.96
C ALA A 57 2.28 -12.36 15.01
N GLU A 58 1.69 -11.28 15.53
CA GLU A 58 0.62 -11.32 16.53
C GLU A 58 -0.66 -11.98 15.99
N ALA A 59 -1.08 -11.63 14.77
CA ALA A 59 -2.29 -12.18 14.14
C ALA A 59 -2.25 -13.71 14.04
N ARG A 60 -1.08 -14.30 13.77
CA ARG A 60 -0.91 -15.76 13.72
C ARG A 60 -1.19 -16.47 15.05
N THR A 61 -1.16 -15.74 16.16
CA THR A 61 -1.40 -16.30 17.50
C THR A 61 -2.87 -16.23 17.93
N ILE A 62 -3.73 -15.61 17.11
CA ILE A 62 -5.11 -15.30 17.45
C ILE A 62 -6.02 -15.97 16.45
N ASP A 63 -6.89 -16.87 16.93
CA ASP A 63 -7.84 -17.56 16.08
C ASP A 63 -8.80 -16.57 15.40
N GLY A 64 -9.00 -16.74 14.09
CA GLY A 64 -9.82 -15.86 13.26
C GLY A 64 -9.25 -14.47 12.97
N ALA A 65 -8.06 -14.10 13.48
CA ALA A 65 -7.44 -12.84 13.12
C ALA A 65 -6.99 -12.83 11.65
N ASP A 66 -7.26 -11.72 10.96
CA ASP A 66 -6.86 -11.51 9.57
C ASP A 66 -6.39 -10.06 9.37
N LEU A 67 -5.42 -9.89 8.47
CA LEU A 67 -4.94 -8.59 8.07
C LEU A 67 -4.35 -8.60 6.65
N ALA A 68 -4.39 -7.44 6.02
CA ALA A 68 -3.64 -7.14 4.80
C ALA A 68 -2.85 -5.84 5.00
N SER A 69 -1.63 -5.77 4.47
CA SER A 69 -0.68 -4.68 4.71
C SER A 69 -0.46 -3.82 3.48
N GLY A 70 -0.37 -2.51 3.68
CA GLY A 70 -0.08 -1.54 2.63
C GLY A 70 1.32 -1.69 2.04
N ALA A 71 1.39 -1.95 0.74
CA ALA A 71 2.58 -1.98 -0.09
C ALA A 71 2.54 -0.82 -1.10
N GLY A 72 3.52 0.06 -1.06
CA GLY A 72 3.61 1.23 -1.93
C GLY A 72 5.04 1.45 -2.45
N THR A 73 5.36 2.71 -2.69
CA THR A 73 6.70 3.16 -3.12
C THR A 73 7.21 4.32 -2.28
N ASP A 74 6.70 4.46 -1.06
CA ASP A 74 6.90 5.62 -0.19
C ASP A 74 8.31 5.73 0.41
N HIS A 75 9.15 4.70 0.26
CA HIS A 75 10.58 4.80 0.58
C HIS A 75 11.39 5.53 -0.51
N LEU A 76 10.85 5.67 -1.72
CA LEU A 76 11.48 6.48 -2.75
C LEU A 76 11.33 7.95 -2.39
N ALA A 77 12.45 8.67 -2.27
CA ALA A 77 12.39 10.11 -2.05
C ALA A 77 11.76 10.79 -3.29
N PRO A 78 11.01 11.90 -3.10
CA PRO A 78 10.39 12.61 -4.22
C PRO A 78 11.39 12.93 -5.35
N GLY A 79 11.02 12.58 -6.59
CA GLY A 79 11.85 12.82 -7.78
C GLY A 79 13.02 11.86 -8.02
N THR A 80 13.19 10.83 -7.17
CA THR A 80 14.24 9.81 -7.36
C THR A 80 13.87 8.77 -8.40
N ALA A 81 12.61 8.36 -8.49
CA ALA A 81 12.15 7.51 -9.60
C ALA A 81 12.23 8.29 -10.92
N ARG A 82 12.88 7.69 -11.92
CA ARG A 82 13.05 8.28 -13.26
C ARG A 82 12.39 7.43 -14.34
N THR A 83 12.12 6.17 -14.03
CA THR A 83 11.60 5.16 -14.96
C THR A 83 10.49 4.33 -14.30
N LEU A 84 9.73 3.60 -15.10
CA LEU A 84 8.76 2.63 -14.58
C LEU A 84 9.45 1.48 -13.83
N ASP A 85 10.66 1.10 -14.24
CA ASP A 85 11.45 0.06 -13.58
C ASP A 85 11.82 0.46 -12.14
N ASP A 86 12.12 1.73 -11.88
CA ASP A 86 12.37 2.24 -10.51
C ASP A 86 11.12 2.06 -9.62
N VAL A 87 9.93 2.30 -10.18
CA VAL A 87 8.65 2.14 -9.49
C VAL A 87 8.34 0.67 -9.24
N ILE A 88 8.55 -0.18 -10.24
CA ILE A 88 8.37 -1.64 -10.14
C ILE A 88 9.28 -2.22 -9.07
N ALA A 89 10.57 -1.86 -9.07
CA ALA A 89 11.53 -2.30 -8.07
C ALA A 89 11.13 -1.89 -6.65
N ALA A 90 10.59 -0.67 -6.48
CA ALA A 90 10.09 -0.21 -5.19
C ALA A 90 8.86 -1.00 -4.71
N TYR A 91 7.91 -1.30 -5.60
CA TYR A 91 6.80 -2.19 -5.25
C TYR A 91 7.30 -3.60 -4.91
N GLU A 92 8.21 -4.16 -5.70
CA GLU A 92 8.82 -5.48 -5.47
C GLU A 92 9.47 -5.58 -4.07
N GLU A 93 10.16 -4.54 -3.61
CA GLU A 93 10.72 -4.51 -2.26
C GLU A 93 9.63 -4.65 -1.18
N GLN A 94 8.57 -3.85 -1.26
CA GLN A 94 7.54 -3.84 -0.22
C GLN A 94 6.66 -5.09 -0.27
N PHE A 95 6.29 -5.54 -1.47
CA PHE A 95 5.57 -6.79 -1.68
C PHE A 95 6.40 -7.97 -1.16
N GLY A 96 7.66 -8.09 -1.59
CA GLY A 96 8.55 -9.16 -1.16
C GLY A 96 8.73 -9.21 0.37
N PHE A 97 8.79 -8.05 1.04
CA PHE A 97 8.82 -8.00 2.50
C PHE A 97 7.52 -8.52 3.13
N ILE A 98 6.37 -8.05 2.68
CA ILE A 98 5.06 -8.45 3.23
C ILE A 98 4.80 -9.95 2.97
N GLU A 99 5.03 -10.41 1.76
CA GLU A 99 4.82 -11.80 1.34
C GLU A 99 5.83 -12.76 1.99
N GLY A 100 7.07 -12.31 2.20
CA GLY A 100 8.09 -13.06 2.96
C GLY A 100 7.68 -13.29 4.42
N LEU A 101 6.81 -12.43 4.97
CA LEU A 101 6.16 -12.62 6.26
C LEU A 101 4.85 -13.42 6.16
N GLY A 102 4.51 -13.97 5.00
CA GLY A 102 3.24 -14.66 4.74
C GLY A 102 2.02 -13.76 4.85
N GLY A 103 2.19 -12.44 4.72
CA GLY A 103 1.12 -11.45 4.77
C GLY A 103 0.44 -11.26 3.41
N LYS A 104 -0.77 -10.69 3.42
CA LYS A 104 -1.50 -10.25 2.23
C LYS A 104 -1.18 -8.80 1.93
N ALA A 105 -1.09 -8.42 0.65
CA ALA A 105 -0.77 -7.06 0.25
C ALA A 105 -2.00 -6.24 -0.15
N ILE A 106 -2.01 -4.97 0.24
CA ILE A 106 -2.85 -3.91 -0.32
C ILE A 106 -1.94 -3.04 -1.19
N MET A 107 -2.15 -3.04 -2.51
CA MET A 107 -1.36 -2.23 -3.44
C MET A 107 -1.78 -0.76 -3.34
N MET A 108 -1.02 0.02 -2.58
CA MET A 108 -1.22 1.45 -2.40
C MET A 108 -0.87 2.21 -3.66
N ALA A 109 -1.55 3.33 -3.90
CA ALA A 109 -1.17 4.27 -4.94
C ALA A 109 0.27 4.80 -4.73
N SER A 110 1.00 5.00 -5.83
CA SER A 110 2.41 5.37 -5.84
C SER A 110 2.59 6.82 -6.32
N ARG A 111 3.08 7.68 -5.42
CA ARG A 111 3.51 9.05 -5.80
C ARG A 111 4.60 9.03 -6.88
N ALA A 112 5.46 8.01 -6.87
CA ALA A 112 6.50 7.85 -7.86
C ALA A 112 5.90 7.54 -9.24
N LEU A 113 4.93 6.61 -9.31
CA LEU A 113 4.22 6.29 -10.55
C LEU A 113 3.47 7.49 -11.09
N ALA A 114 2.74 8.20 -10.24
CA ALA A 114 2.00 9.41 -10.61
C ALA A 114 2.92 10.48 -11.25
N ALA A 115 4.18 10.55 -10.82
CA ALA A 115 5.15 11.51 -11.32
C ALA A 115 5.82 11.10 -12.65
N VAL A 116 5.95 9.80 -12.94
CA VAL A 116 6.72 9.31 -14.11
C VAL A 116 5.85 8.76 -15.25
N ALA A 117 4.62 8.33 -14.95
CA ALA A 117 3.71 7.80 -15.95
C ALA A 117 3.29 8.89 -16.96
N LYS A 118 3.21 8.50 -18.23
CA LYS A 118 2.82 9.37 -19.36
C LYS A 118 1.38 9.16 -19.81
N GLY A 119 0.73 8.12 -19.31
CA GLY A 119 -0.63 7.75 -19.69
C GLY A 119 -1.07 6.43 -19.05
N PRO A 120 -2.28 5.96 -19.37
CA PRO A 120 -2.88 4.77 -18.77
C PRO A 120 -2.07 3.48 -19.03
N ASP A 121 -1.43 3.34 -20.19
CA ASP A 121 -0.62 2.16 -20.53
C ASP A 121 0.55 1.92 -19.57
N ASP A 122 1.13 2.99 -19.01
CA ASP A 122 2.21 2.90 -18.03
C ASP A 122 1.68 2.36 -16.68
N TYR A 123 0.46 2.78 -16.28
CA TYR A 123 -0.20 2.21 -15.10
C TYR A 123 -0.51 0.73 -15.31
N ILE A 124 -1.09 0.37 -16.46
CA ILE A 124 -1.39 -1.03 -16.79
C ILE A 124 -0.11 -1.87 -16.73
N SER A 125 0.99 -1.40 -17.33
CA SER A 125 2.26 -2.13 -17.36
C SER A 125 2.84 -2.36 -15.96
N VAL A 126 2.82 -1.34 -15.09
CA VAL A 126 3.32 -1.48 -13.71
C VAL A 126 2.43 -2.39 -12.88
N TYR A 127 1.11 -2.24 -12.97
CA TYR A 127 0.18 -3.08 -12.22
C TYR A 127 0.18 -4.53 -12.70
N ASP A 128 0.26 -4.79 -14.01
CA ASP A 128 0.42 -6.14 -14.57
C ASP A 128 1.66 -6.82 -14.00
N ARG A 129 2.81 -6.12 -14.04
CA ARG A 129 4.07 -6.66 -13.53
C ARG A 129 3.97 -7.11 -12.08
N ILE A 130 3.40 -6.27 -11.21
CA ILE A 130 3.29 -6.56 -9.77
C ILE A 130 2.23 -7.64 -9.48
N LEU A 131 1.05 -7.57 -10.11
CA LEU A 131 -0.03 -8.52 -9.89
C LEU A 131 0.28 -9.92 -10.45
N SER A 132 1.01 -10.00 -11.57
CA SER A 132 1.41 -11.28 -12.18
C SER A 132 2.35 -12.09 -11.29
N GLN A 133 3.17 -11.42 -10.47
CA GLN A 133 4.14 -12.07 -9.58
C GLN A 133 3.71 -12.17 -8.12
N SER A 134 2.56 -11.61 -7.74
CA SER A 134 2.08 -11.69 -6.36
C SER A 134 1.85 -13.14 -5.93
N SER A 135 2.22 -13.47 -4.71
CA SER A 135 2.06 -14.79 -4.11
C SER A 135 0.60 -15.16 -3.85
N GLY A 136 -0.25 -14.14 -3.62
CA GLY A 136 -1.67 -14.29 -3.31
C GLY A 136 -2.53 -13.24 -4.01
N LYS A 137 -3.80 -13.17 -3.60
CA LYS A 137 -4.68 -12.08 -4.05
C LYS A 137 -4.29 -10.76 -3.39
N VAL A 138 -4.49 -9.68 -4.13
CA VAL A 138 -4.11 -8.31 -3.77
C VAL A 138 -5.35 -7.44 -3.73
N ILE A 139 -5.42 -6.55 -2.74
CA ILE A 139 -6.44 -5.50 -2.69
C ILE A 139 -5.85 -4.26 -3.34
N LEU A 140 -6.50 -3.71 -4.36
CA LEU A 140 -6.09 -2.44 -4.96
C LEU A 140 -6.55 -1.27 -4.08
N HIS A 141 -5.76 -0.20 -4.03
CA HIS A 141 -6.14 1.03 -3.34
C HIS A 141 -6.00 2.23 -4.28
N TRP A 142 -7.13 2.84 -4.59
CA TRP A 142 -7.21 4.12 -5.30
C TRP A 142 -7.50 5.23 -4.28
N LEU A 143 -6.50 6.08 -4.05
CA LEU A 143 -6.59 7.24 -3.16
C LEU A 143 -6.71 8.52 -3.98
N GLY A 144 -7.77 9.30 -3.76
CA GLY A 144 -7.99 10.58 -4.43
C GLY A 144 -7.01 11.68 -4.01
N ASP A 145 -6.84 12.68 -4.87
CA ASP A 145 -5.90 13.78 -4.69
C ASP A 145 -6.29 14.78 -3.59
N MET A 146 -7.54 14.73 -3.10
CA MET A 146 -7.96 15.42 -1.88
C MET A 146 -7.26 14.90 -0.62
N PHE A 147 -6.84 13.63 -0.60
CA PHE A 147 -6.08 13.04 0.50
C PHE A 147 -4.58 13.20 0.29
N ASP A 148 -4.12 13.09 -0.96
CA ASP A 148 -2.72 13.23 -1.32
C ASP A 148 -2.56 13.97 -2.67
N PRO A 149 -2.22 15.27 -2.65
CA PRO A 149 -2.09 16.06 -3.86
C PRO A 149 -1.05 15.54 -4.86
N ALA A 150 -0.10 14.71 -4.41
CA ALA A 150 0.90 14.09 -5.30
C ALA A 150 0.32 12.95 -6.14
N LEU A 151 -0.92 12.51 -5.89
CA LEU A 151 -1.63 11.50 -6.66
C LEU A 151 -2.61 12.09 -7.68
N LYS A 152 -2.55 13.39 -7.96
CA LYS A 152 -3.42 14.03 -8.95
C LYS A 152 -3.29 13.35 -10.32
N GLY A 153 -4.43 12.97 -10.90
CA GLY A 153 -4.49 12.29 -12.19
C GLY A 153 -4.01 10.83 -12.17
N TYR A 154 -4.02 10.19 -10.99
CA TYR A 154 -3.74 8.77 -10.86
C TYR A 154 -4.59 7.95 -11.84
N TRP A 155 -4.01 6.90 -12.41
CA TRP A 155 -4.55 6.11 -13.54
C TRP A 155 -4.50 6.77 -14.93
N GLY A 156 -3.81 7.90 -15.05
CA GLY A 156 -3.49 8.51 -16.34
C GLY A 156 -4.50 9.54 -16.82
N SER A 157 -5.50 9.89 -16.00
CA SER A 157 -6.48 10.92 -16.30
C SER A 157 -6.93 11.67 -15.03
N PRO A 158 -7.14 13.00 -15.08
CA PRO A 158 -7.83 13.72 -14.01
C PRO A 158 -9.35 13.53 -14.05
N ASP A 159 -9.90 12.99 -15.14
CA ASP A 159 -11.31 12.65 -15.27
C ASP A 159 -11.58 11.25 -14.69
N PHE A 160 -12.56 11.16 -13.79
CA PHE A 160 -12.84 9.94 -13.04
C PHE A 160 -13.28 8.78 -13.94
N ASP A 161 -14.18 9.04 -14.90
CA ASP A 161 -14.72 8.00 -15.77
C ASP A 161 -13.61 7.42 -16.68
N THR A 162 -12.76 8.29 -17.23
CA THR A 162 -11.60 7.87 -18.02
C THR A 162 -10.58 7.10 -17.19
N ALA A 163 -10.32 7.53 -15.95
CA ALA A 163 -9.42 6.82 -15.03
C ALA A 163 -9.97 5.45 -14.63
N LEU A 164 -11.30 5.34 -14.49
CA LEU A 164 -11.99 4.10 -14.15
C LEU A 164 -11.80 3.03 -15.24
N ASP A 165 -11.78 3.41 -16.52
CA ASP A 165 -11.51 2.47 -17.63
C ASP A 165 -10.15 1.77 -17.46
N THR A 166 -9.09 2.51 -17.08
CA THR A 166 -7.76 1.94 -16.79
C THR A 166 -7.81 0.94 -15.63
N VAL A 167 -8.53 1.29 -14.56
CA VAL A 167 -8.68 0.43 -13.38
C VAL A 167 -9.42 -0.86 -13.73
N ILE A 168 -10.51 -0.76 -14.49
CA ILE A 168 -11.28 -1.92 -14.95
C ILE A 168 -10.40 -2.83 -15.80
N ALA A 169 -9.63 -2.28 -16.75
CA ALA A 169 -8.72 -3.07 -17.59
C ALA A 169 -7.69 -3.88 -16.77
N VAL A 170 -7.13 -3.28 -15.70
CA VAL A 170 -6.24 -3.96 -14.76
C VAL A 170 -6.97 -5.08 -14.00
N ILE A 171 -8.16 -4.80 -13.48
CA ILE A 171 -8.94 -5.78 -12.71
C ILE A 171 -9.35 -6.96 -13.58
N GLU A 172 -9.81 -6.72 -14.80
CA GLU A 172 -10.24 -7.76 -15.75
C GLU A 172 -9.07 -8.66 -16.16
N SER A 173 -7.91 -8.07 -16.48
CA SER A 173 -6.69 -8.80 -16.84
C SER A 173 -6.14 -9.67 -15.70
N HIS A 174 -6.43 -9.27 -14.45
CA HIS A 174 -5.93 -9.91 -13.23
C HIS A 174 -7.04 -10.38 -12.28
N ALA A 175 -8.22 -10.77 -12.80
CA ALA A 175 -9.37 -11.13 -11.96
C ALA A 175 -9.08 -12.27 -10.96
N GLY A 176 -8.15 -13.17 -11.29
CA GLY A 176 -7.68 -14.24 -10.39
C GLY A 176 -6.74 -13.76 -9.27
N ARG A 177 -6.13 -12.58 -9.43
CA ARG A 177 -5.14 -11.97 -8.53
C ARG A 177 -5.69 -10.78 -7.76
N VAL A 178 -6.76 -10.13 -8.23
CA VAL A 178 -7.39 -9.03 -7.49
C VAL A 178 -8.48 -9.58 -6.58
N GLU A 179 -8.38 -9.29 -5.28
CA GLU A 179 -9.43 -9.60 -4.30
C GLU A 179 -10.55 -8.56 -4.32
N GLY A 180 -10.18 -7.30 -4.55
CA GLY A 180 -11.09 -6.17 -4.62
C GLY A 180 -10.34 -4.86 -4.71
N ILE A 181 -11.08 -3.75 -4.67
CA ILE A 181 -10.54 -2.40 -4.69
C ILE A 181 -11.17 -1.54 -3.59
N LYS A 182 -10.34 -0.76 -2.91
CA LYS A 182 -10.74 0.37 -2.05
C LYS A 182 -10.60 1.65 -2.86
N ILE A 183 -11.70 2.38 -3.06
CA ILE A 183 -11.71 3.73 -3.66
C ILE A 183 -11.96 4.72 -2.53
N SER A 184 -11.08 5.70 -2.36
CA SER A 184 -11.13 6.73 -1.30
C SER A 184 -11.16 8.12 -1.89
#